data_AF-A0A3L5TRV3-F1
#
_entry.id   AF-A0A3L5TRV3-F1
#
_cell.length_a   1.000
_cell.length_b   1.000
_cell.length_c   1.000
_cell.angle_alpha   90.00
_cell.angle_beta   90.00
_cell.angle_gamma   90.00
#
_symmetry.space_group_name_H-M   'P 1'
#
loop_
_entity.id
_entity.type
_entity.pdbx_description
1 polymer ?
#
loop_
_entity_poly.entity_id
_entity_poly.type
_entity_poly.pdbx_seq_one_letter_code
_entity_poly.pdbx_strand_id
1 'polypeptide(L)'
;MTHEKSYYVTVTAVNTVGLQSYSFSGPVAIDTTPPISGKVIDLHTTYRIDVTDNAATVQMNAKACTTDEECDALDATCSESLTSVSVTWQPFTDEQSGIAGYEIAVGTTPGGGQIKPFFTIQAETNYYTVTGLNLNGLKKVFVSIKGTNGAGLSSVSSSNGLYLSYLSQGLPPLLHIGIADVTELSNVD
;
A
#
# COMPACT_ATOMS: atom_id res chain seq x y z
N MET A 1 17.46 -26.55 -7.95
CA MET A 1 17.84 -26.19 -6.56
C MET A 1 16.56 -26.10 -5.73
N THR A 2 16.60 -26.39 -4.44
CA THR A 2 15.47 -26.43 -3.51
C THR A 2 15.68 -25.35 -2.47
N HIS A 3 14.61 -24.64 -2.14
CA HIS A 3 14.58 -23.61 -1.10
C HIS A 3 15.18 -24.10 0.22
N GLU A 4 15.83 -23.18 0.95
CA GLU A 4 16.45 -23.41 2.27
C GLU A 4 17.54 -24.49 2.33
N LYS A 5 18.02 -24.98 1.19
CA LYS A 5 19.20 -25.87 1.16
C LYS A 5 20.46 -25.08 0.88
N SER A 6 21.52 -25.42 1.61
CA SER A 6 22.87 -24.93 1.33
C SER A 6 23.50 -25.72 0.19
N TYR A 7 23.98 -25.01 -0.81
CA TYR A 7 24.74 -25.55 -1.93
C TYR A 7 26.22 -25.25 -1.75
N TYR A 8 27.07 -26.17 -2.18
CA TYR A 8 28.52 -26.01 -2.16
C TYR A 8 29.05 -26.24 -3.57
N VAL A 9 29.99 -25.39 -4.00
CA VAL A 9 30.72 -25.60 -5.24
C VAL A 9 31.98 -26.38 -4.90
N THR A 10 32.14 -27.55 -5.51
CA THR A 10 33.31 -28.40 -5.33
C THR A 10 34.21 -28.30 -6.57
N VAL A 11 35.46 -27.93 -6.38
CA VAL A 11 36.50 -28.00 -7.42
C VAL A 11 37.31 -29.26 -7.20
N THR A 12 37.41 -30.10 -8.23
CA THR A 12 38.23 -31.32 -8.22
C THR A 12 39.41 -31.14 -9.16
N ALA A 13 40.62 -31.19 -8.62
CA ALA A 13 41.85 -31.23 -9.41
C ALA A 13 42.31 -32.68 -9.55
N VAL A 14 42.54 -33.15 -10.78
CA VAL A 14 43.05 -34.50 -11.06
C VAL A 14 44.40 -34.38 -11.76
N ASN A 15 45.44 -35.03 -11.25
CA ASN A 15 46.74 -35.06 -11.90
C ASN A 15 46.81 -36.14 -13.01
N THR A 16 47.91 -36.16 -13.77
CA THR A 16 48.08 -37.09 -14.91
C THR A 16 48.12 -38.57 -14.53
N VAL A 17 48.32 -38.89 -13.25
CA VAL A 17 48.31 -40.26 -12.71
C VAL A 17 47.02 -40.60 -11.96
N GLY A 18 46.00 -39.72 -12.02
CA GLY A 18 44.67 -39.98 -11.49
C GLY A 18 44.45 -39.63 -10.01
N LEU A 19 45.43 -39.02 -9.31
CA LEU A 19 45.22 -38.54 -7.94
C LEU A 19 44.35 -37.29 -7.94
N GLN A 20 43.44 -37.23 -6.97
CA GLN A 20 42.45 -36.15 -6.86
C GLN A 20 42.69 -35.30 -5.62
N SER A 21 42.46 -33.99 -5.75
CA SER A 21 42.37 -33.05 -4.64
C SER A 21 41.08 -32.24 -4.77
N TYR A 22 40.51 -31.88 -3.62
CA TYR A 22 39.21 -31.22 -3.55
C TYR A 22 39.33 -29.87 -2.83
N SER A 23 38.59 -28.88 -3.32
CA SER A 23 38.32 -27.63 -2.62
C SER A 23 36.83 -27.35 -2.64
N PHE A 24 36.32 -26.76 -1.57
CA PHE A 24 34.90 -26.45 -1.41
C PHE A 24 34.72 -24.95 -1.19
N SER A 25 33.69 -24.37 -1.80
CA SER A 25 33.23 -23.03 -1.44
C SER A 25 32.59 -23.00 -0.04
N GLY A 26 32.31 -21.81 0.47
CA GLY A 26 31.31 -21.65 1.53
C GLY A 26 29.90 -22.04 1.07
N PRO A 27 28.94 -22.19 2.00
CA PRO A 27 27.55 -22.50 1.67
C PRO A 27 26.91 -21.34 0.89
N VAL A 28 26.15 -21.67 -0.15
CA VAL A 28 25.32 -20.76 -0.93
C VAL A 28 23.86 -21.05 -0.59
N ALA A 29 23.18 -20.06 -0.02
CA ALA A 29 21.73 -20.11 0.19
C ALA A 29 21.01 -19.70 -1.09
N ILE A 30 20.00 -20.48 -1.50
CA ILE A 30 19.17 -20.16 -2.66
C ILE A 30 17.78 -19.81 -2.16
N ASP A 31 17.44 -18.54 -2.30
CA ASP A 31 16.09 -18.05 -2.10
C ASP A 31 15.27 -18.26 -3.39
N THR A 32 14.09 -18.85 -3.23
CA THR A 32 13.14 -19.11 -4.32
C THR A 32 11.72 -18.71 -3.94
N THR A 33 11.54 -18.03 -2.81
CA THR A 33 10.23 -17.61 -2.32
C THR A 33 10.05 -16.14 -2.58
N PRO A 34 8.91 -15.71 -3.14
CA PRO A 34 8.55 -14.30 -3.15
C PRO A 34 8.39 -13.76 -1.72
N PRO A 35 8.56 -12.45 -1.51
CA PRO A 35 8.35 -11.84 -0.20
C PRO A 35 6.90 -12.00 0.26
N ILE A 36 6.67 -12.13 1.56
CA ILE A 36 5.33 -12.09 2.16
C ILE A 36 4.86 -10.64 2.17
N SER A 37 3.70 -10.40 1.56
CA SER A 37 3.14 -9.05 1.46
C SER A 37 2.40 -8.62 2.74
N GLY A 38 2.60 -7.37 3.15
CA GLY A 38 1.82 -6.72 4.20
C GLY A 38 0.49 -6.13 3.71
N LYS A 39 -0.35 -5.72 4.67
CA LYS A 39 -1.61 -5.00 4.40
C LYS A 39 -1.32 -3.61 3.84
N VAL A 40 -2.11 -3.21 2.85
CA VAL A 40 -2.06 -1.88 2.23
C VAL A 40 -3.37 -1.17 2.55
N ILE A 41 -3.29 0.08 2.99
CA ILE A 41 -4.46 0.90 3.33
C ILE A 41 -4.36 2.28 2.69
N ASP A 42 -5.51 2.86 2.39
CA ASP A 42 -5.59 4.23 1.90
C ASP A 42 -5.55 5.21 3.09
N LEU A 43 -4.99 6.40 2.92
CA LEU A 43 -4.89 7.42 3.98
C LEU A 43 -5.66 8.68 3.62
N HIS A 44 -6.21 9.35 4.63
CA HIS A 44 -6.77 10.68 4.46
C HIS A 44 -5.66 11.69 4.10
N THR A 45 -5.94 12.58 3.15
CA THR A 45 -4.99 13.64 2.72
C THR A 45 -4.97 14.86 3.64
N THR A 46 -5.88 14.93 4.62
CA THR A 46 -6.03 16.08 5.52
C THR A 46 -5.20 15.91 6.79
N TYR A 47 -4.38 16.91 7.10
CA TYR A 47 -3.70 17.01 8.39
C TYR A 47 -4.73 17.31 9.48
N ARG A 48 -4.88 16.42 10.46
CA ARG A 48 -5.83 16.59 11.56
C ARG A 48 -5.12 17.14 12.77
N ILE A 49 -5.62 18.24 13.33
CA ILE A 49 -5.11 18.82 14.59
C ILE A 49 -6.14 18.53 15.67
N ASP A 50 -5.71 17.79 16.69
CA ASP A 50 -6.39 17.78 17.98
C ASP A 50 -5.87 18.98 18.79
N VAL A 51 -6.73 19.98 18.93
CA VAL A 51 -6.43 21.21 19.68
C VAL A 51 -6.32 20.99 21.19
N THR A 52 -6.65 19.80 21.67
CA THR A 52 -6.61 19.43 23.09
C THR A 52 -5.47 18.48 23.44
N ASP A 53 -4.93 17.74 22.46
CA ASP A 53 -3.83 16.81 22.69
C ASP A 53 -2.85 16.73 21.50
N ASN A 54 -1.61 17.16 21.75
CA ASN A 54 -0.53 17.06 20.77
C ASN A 54 -0.18 15.61 20.42
N ALA A 55 -0.28 14.66 21.37
CA ALA A 55 -0.01 13.26 21.12
C ALA A 55 -1.07 12.64 20.20
N ALA A 56 -2.35 12.95 20.43
CA ALA A 56 -3.44 12.57 19.54
C ALA A 56 -3.29 13.18 18.13
N THR A 57 -2.84 14.43 18.04
CA THR A 57 -2.48 15.06 16.76
C THR A 57 -1.37 14.29 16.03
N VAL A 58 -0.31 13.89 16.74
CA VAL A 58 0.79 13.11 16.15
C VAL A 58 0.30 11.74 15.68
N GLN A 59 -0.53 11.05 16.48
CA GLN A 59 -1.08 9.74 16.10
C GLN A 59 -2.05 9.84 14.91
N MET A 60 -2.92 10.84 14.85
CA MET A 60 -3.82 11.03 13.69
C MET A 60 -3.09 11.35 12.39
N ASN A 61 -1.88 11.90 12.49
CA ASN A 61 -1.03 12.18 11.34
C ASN A 61 0.08 11.13 11.16
N ALA A 62 0.10 10.06 11.98
CA ALA A 62 1.02 8.96 11.80
C ALA A 62 0.74 8.32 10.44
N LYS A 63 1.75 8.36 9.56
CA LYS A 63 1.63 7.90 8.17
C LYS A 63 1.99 6.44 7.99
N ALA A 64 2.42 5.75 9.05
CA ALA A 64 2.90 4.38 9.01
C ALA A 64 2.10 3.54 10.00
N CYS A 65 1.78 2.30 9.62
CA CYS A 65 1.18 1.31 10.50
C CYS A 65 2.00 0.02 10.46
N THR A 66 2.02 -0.72 11.57
CA THR A 66 2.76 -1.99 11.71
C THR A 66 1.86 -3.15 12.13
N THR A 67 0.78 -2.88 12.85
CA THR A 67 -0.22 -3.89 13.22
C THR A 67 -1.52 -3.71 12.44
N ASP A 68 -2.33 -4.76 12.37
CA ASP A 68 -3.61 -4.70 11.66
C ASP A 68 -4.56 -3.69 12.29
N GLU A 69 -4.58 -3.59 13.63
CA GLU A 69 -5.40 -2.63 14.38
C GLU A 69 -4.99 -1.18 14.09
N GLU A 70 -3.68 -0.89 14.08
CA GLU A 70 -3.17 0.43 13.67
C GLU A 70 -3.56 0.76 12.22
N CYS A 71 -3.44 -0.21 11.31
CA CYS A 71 -3.77 0.01 9.92
C CYS A 71 -5.29 0.22 9.73
N ASP A 72 -6.13 -0.58 10.37
CA ASP A 72 -7.59 -0.43 10.29
C ASP A 72 -8.06 0.92 10.85
N ALA A 73 -7.40 1.44 11.88
CA ALA A 73 -7.70 2.76 12.43
C ALA A 73 -7.35 3.93 11.49
N LEU A 74 -6.39 3.73 10.59
CA LEU A 74 -5.93 4.74 9.62
C LEU A 74 -6.60 4.61 8.24
N ASP A 75 -7.26 3.49 7.96
CA ASP A 75 -7.80 3.18 6.64
C ASP A 75 -8.93 4.14 6.22
N ALA A 76 -8.64 4.91 5.18
CA ALA A 76 -9.55 5.90 4.65
C ALA A 76 -10.51 5.26 3.66
N THR A 77 -11.81 5.36 3.95
CA THR A 77 -12.84 4.91 2.99
C THR A 77 -13.09 5.91 1.87
N CYS A 78 -12.86 7.20 2.10
CA CYS A 78 -13.22 8.27 1.17
C CYS A 78 -12.19 9.40 1.12
N SER A 79 -12.00 9.97 -0.08
CA SER A 79 -11.14 11.12 -0.35
C SER A 79 -11.85 12.17 -1.19
N GLU A 80 -11.57 13.44 -0.91
CA GLU A 80 -12.01 14.59 -1.70
C GLU A 80 -10.97 15.00 -2.77
N SER A 81 -9.74 14.50 -2.65
CA SER A 81 -8.71 14.79 -3.64
C SER A 81 -8.93 13.99 -4.91
N LEU A 82 -9.05 14.69 -6.04
CA LEU A 82 -9.10 14.09 -7.37
C LEU A 82 -7.75 14.09 -8.10
N THR A 83 -6.69 14.52 -7.41
CA THR A 83 -5.34 14.68 -7.99
C THR A 83 -4.25 13.94 -7.22
N SER A 84 -4.59 13.41 -6.04
CA SER A 84 -3.67 12.65 -5.22
C SER A 84 -4.35 11.57 -4.39
N VAL A 85 -3.59 10.51 -4.10
CA VAL A 85 -3.96 9.45 -3.15
C VAL A 85 -2.78 9.21 -2.23
N SER A 86 -3.04 9.16 -0.93
CA SER A 86 -2.05 8.78 0.09
C SER A 86 -2.28 7.33 0.51
N VAL A 87 -1.21 6.58 0.71
CA VAL A 87 -1.24 5.17 1.08
C VAL A 87 -0.19 4.89 2.16
N THR A 88 -0.43 3.88 2.98
CA THR A 88 0.60 3.23 3.79
C THR A 88 0.45 1.72 3.72
N TRP A 89 1.51 1.00 4.03
CA TRP A 89 1.50 -0.44 4.11
C TRP A 89 2.32 -0.97 5.28
N GLN A 90 1.95 -2.15 5.77
CA GLN A 90 2.82 -2.93 6.62
C GLN A 90 4.04 -3.37 5.80
N PRO A 91 5.26 -3.29 6.36
CA PRO A 91 6.46 -3.77 5.69
C PRO A 91 6.29 -5.21 5.21
N PHE A 92 6.68 -5.48 3.97
CA PHE A 92 6.77 -6.83 3.45
C PHE A 92 7.94 -7.52 4.13
N THR A 93 7.87 -8.84 4.26
CA THR A 93 8.90 -9.62 4.95
C THR A 93 9.44 -10.72 4.04
N ASP A 94 10.75 -10.95 4.15
CA ASP A 94 11.45 -12.02 3.48
C ASP A 94 12.68 -12.34 4.35
N GLU A 95 12.72 -13.54 4.92
CA GLU A 95 13.73 -13.89 5.92
C GLU A 95 15.08 -14.26 5.29
N GLN A 96 15.07 -14.66 4.02
CA GLN A 96 16.20 -15.24 3.32
C GLN A 96 17.04 -14.18 2.59
N SER A 97 16.39 -13.23 1.91
CA SER A 97 17.04 -12.20 1.12
C SER A 97 16.61 -10.76 1.45
N GLY A 98 15.57 -10.59 2.29
CA GLY A 98 15.07 -9.28 2.68
C GLY A 98 14.40 -8.53 1.53
N ILE A 99 13.86 -7.35 1.81
CA ILE A 99 13.20 -6.52 0.78
C ILE A 99 14.22 -5.59 0.11
N ALA A 100 14.34 -5.70 -1.20
CA ALA A 100 15.21 -4.86 -2.02
C ALA A 100 14.55 -3.53 -2.43
N GLY A 101 13.23 -3.49 -2.57
CA GLY A 101 12.51 -2.25 -2.86
C GLY A 101 11.03 -2.42 -3.11
N TYR A 102 10.37 -1.27 -3.26
CA TYR A 102 8.94 -1.18 -3.54
C TYR A 102 8.66 -0.43 -4.84
N GLU A 103 7.60 -0.85 -5.50
CA GLU A 103 6.93 -0.12 -6.58
C GLU A 103 5.47 0.10 -6.22
N ILE A 104 4.91 1.22 -6.66
CA ILE A 104 3.51 1.61 -6.40
C ILE A 104 2.77 1.86 -7.70
N ALA A 105 1.52 1.41 -7.78
CA ALA A 105 0.61 1.68 -8.88
C ALA A 105 -0.76 2.17 -8.37
N VAL A 106 -1.47 2.91 -9.22
CA VAL A 106 -2.85 3.34 -8.97
C VAL A 106 -3.74 2.84 -10.10
N GLY A 107 -4.81 2.15 -9.74
CA GLY A 107 -5.69 1.49 -10.69
C GLY A 107 -7.16 1.60 -10.33
N THR A 108 -8.01 1.17 -11.26
CA THR A 108 -9.45 1.01 -11.06
C THR A 108 -9.82 -0.41 -10.60
N THR A 109 -8.83 -1.30 -10.51
CA THR A 109 -8.94 -2.68 -10.01
C THR A 109 -7.82 -2.97 -9.02
N PRO A 110 -8.00 -3.88 -8.04
CA PRO A 110 -6.90 -4.41 -7.24
C PRO A 110 -5.78 -4.95 -8.14
N GLY A 111 -4.52 -4.68 -7.78
CA GLY A 111 -3.31 -5.03 -8.56
C GLY A 111 -3.11 -4.21 -9.84
N GLY A 112 -4.05 -3.33 -10.20
CA GLY A 112 -4.06 -2.59 -11.45
C GLY A 112 -3.25 -1.29 -11.42
N GLY A 113 -2.82 -0.86 -12.61
CA GLY A 113 -2.11 0.41 -12.83
C GLY A 113 -2.74 1.27 -13.93
N GLN A 114 -4.07 1.19 -14.12
CA GLN A 114 -4.78 1.84 -15.23
C GLN A 114 -4.70 3.37 -15.18
N ILE A 115 -4.54 3.95 -13.98
CA ILE A 115 -4.43 5.40 -13.78
C ILE A 115 -2.97 5.80 -13.77
N LYS A 116 -2.15 5.05 -13.02
CA LYS A 116 -0.69 5.20 -13.00
C LYS A 116 -0.04 3.81 -12.89
N PRO A 117 0.77 3.39 -13.88
CA PRO A 117 1.50 2.13 -13.82
C PRO A 117 2.50 2.08 -12.66
N PHE A 118 3.01 0.89 -12.36
CA PHE A 118 4.03 0.70 -11.33
C PHE A 118 5.25 1.59 -11.57
N PHE A 119 5.65 2.33 -10.53
CA PHE A 119 6.88 3.11 -10.50
C PHE A 119 7.60 2.91 -9.18
N THR A 120 8.93 2.94 -9.22
CA THR A 120 9.79 2.73 -8.06
C THR A 120 9.70 3.90 -7.07
N ILE A 121 9.68 3.56 -5.78
CA ILE A 121 9.78 4.50 -4.67
C ILE A 121 11.03 4.20 -3.83
N GLN A 122 11.44 5.15 -2.99
CA GLN A 122 12.59 4.96 -2.09
C GLN A 122 12.27 3.88 -1.05
N ALA A 123 13.22 2.97 -0.80
CA ALA A 123 13.00 1.74 -0.01
C ALA A 123 12.78 1.96 1.50
N GLU A 124 13.08 3.15 2.02
CA GLU A 124 13.11 3.45 3.46
C GLU A 124 11.79 3.98 4.03
N THR A 125 10.74 4.08 3.20
CA THR A 125 9.42 4.57 3.64
C THR A 125 8.34 3.55 3.34
N ASN A 126 7.46 3.32 4.31
CA ASN A 126 6.27 2.48 4.16
C ASN A 126 4.97 3.28 3.94
N TYR A 127 5.12 4.54 3.52
CA TYR A 127 4.02 5.43 3.17
C TYR A 127 4.37 6.24 1.93
N TYR A 128 3.36 6.63 1.15
CA TYR A 128 3.59 7.46 -0.03
C TYR A 128 2.34 8.25 -0.42
N THR A 129 2.52 9.45 -1.00
CA THR A 129 1.44 10.19 -1.64
C THR A 129 1.69 10.26 -3.14
N VAL A 130 0.85 9.57 -3.90
CA VAL A 130 0.87 9.63 -5.36
C VAL A 130 0.15 10.91 -5.79
N THR A 131 0.88 11.85 -6.40
CA THR A 131 0.35 13.11 -6.92
C THR A 131 0.30 13.13 -8.45
N GLY A 132 -0.31 14.18 -9.01
CA GLY A 132 -0.41 14.37 -10.47
C GLY A 132 -1.38 13.39 -11.14
N LEU A 133 -2.36 12.89 -10.38
CA LEU A 133 -3.39 11.99 -10.89
C LEU A 133 -4.52 12.79 -11.55
N ASN A 134 -5.23 12.16 -12.48
CA ASN A 134 -6.52 12.65 -12.96
C ASN A 134 -7.59 11.63 -12.59
N LEU A 135 -8.29 11.88 -11.49
CA LEU A 135 -9.29 10.96 -10.95
C LEU A 135 -10.74 11.37 -11.28
N ASN A 136 -10.92 12.40 -12.11
CA ASN A 136 -12.24 12.89 -12.48
C ASN A 136 -13.09 11.81 -13.16
N GLY A 137 -14.34 11.66 -12.70
CA GLY A 137 -15.28 10.67 -13.22
C GLY A 137 -15.10 9.25 -12.66
N LEU A 138 -14.05 9.00 -11.87
CA LEU A 138 -13.86 7.72 -11.20
C LEU A 138 -14.63 7.69 -9.88
N LYS A 139 -15.29 6.56 -9.57
CA LYS A 139 -16.00 6.41 -8.29
C LYS A 139 -15.11 5.87 -7.16
N LYS A 140 -14.17 5.01 -7.53
CA LYS A 140 -13.30 4.27 -6.61
C LYS A 140 -11.97 3.98 -7.28
N VAL A 141 -10.89 4.04 -6.52
CA VAL A 141 -9.53 3.71 -6.96
C VAL A 141 -8.87 2.73 -5.98
N PHE A 142 -7.84 2.04 -6.44
CA PHE A 142 -7.06 1.10 -5.65
C PHE A 142 -5.58 1.46 -5.77
N VAL A 143 -4.87 1.39 -4.66
CA VAL A 143 -3.41 1.51 -4.65
C VAL A 143 -2.82 0.11 -4.50
N SER A 144 -1.85 -0.22 -5.35
CA SER A 144 -1.16 -1.51 -5.33
C SER A 144 0.31 -1.31 -5.00
N ILE A 145 0.82 -2.07 -4.05
CA ILE A 145 2.23 -2.09 -3.65
C ILE A 145 2.83 -3.41 -4.11
N LYS A 146 3.91 -3.33 -4.87
CA LYS A 146 4.73 -4.47 -5.27
C LYS A 146 6.04 -4.41 -4.51
N GLY A 147 6.31 -5.39 -3.67
CA GLY A 147 7.59 -5.55 -2.99
C GLY A 147 8.44 -6.59 -3.70
N THR A 148 9.72 -6.29 -3.91
CA THR A 148 10.69 -7.18 -4.54
C THR A 148 11.79 -7.52 -3.54
N ASN A 149 12.12 -8.80 -3.39
CA ASN A 149 13.15 -9.27 -2.47
C ASN A 149 14.56 -9.26 -3.10
N GLY A 150 15.60 -9.56 -2.33
CA GLY A 150 16.98 -9.62 -2.80
C GLY A 150 17.24 -10.70 -3.86
N ALA A 151 16.38 -11.71 -3.96
CA ALA A 151 16.40 -12.73 -5.01
C ALA A 151 15.71 -12.28 -6.32
N GLY A 152 15.13 -11.08 -6.36
CA GLY A 152 14.42 -10.54 -7.53
C GLY A 152 13.00 -11.07 -7.71
N LEU A 153 12.44 -11.75 -6.70
CA LEU A 153 11.05 -12.22 -6.69
C LEU A 153 10.16 -11.14 -6.09
N SER A 154 8.91 -11.07 -6.55
CA SER A 154 7.98 -10.01 -6.14
C SER A 154 6.62 -10.55 -5.70
N SER A 155 6.01 -9.85 -4.77
CA SER A 155 4.60 -10.02 -4.37
C SER A 155 3.86 -8.70 -4.49
N VAL A 156 2.55 -8.75 -4.69
CA VAL A 156 1.68 -7.57 -4.83
C VAL A 156 0.56 -7.63 -3.82
N SER A 157 0.34 -6.53 -3.11
CA SER A 157 -0.82 -6.31 -2.24
C SER A 157 -1.53 -5.02 -2.65
N SER A 158 -2.83 -4.92 -2.36
CA SER A 158 -3.64 -3.77 -2.76
C SER A 158 -4.52 -3.31 -1.61
N SER A 159 -4.82 -2.02 -1.59
CA SER A 159 -5.81 -1.49 -0.66
C SER A 159 -7.21 -2.08 -0.93
N ASN A 160 -8.11 -1.98 0.06
CA ASN A 160 -9.53 -2.31 -0.13
C ASN A 160 -10.26 -1.27 -1.03
N GLY A 161 -9.58 -0.16 -1.33
CA GLY A 161 -9.90 0.86 -2.31
C GLY A 161 -10.64 2.06 -1.73
N LEU A 162 -10.33 3.21 -2.30
CA LEU A 162 -10.72 4.53 -1.85
C LEU A 162 -11.84 5.11 -2.72
N TYR A 163 -12.97 5.47 -2.12
CA TYR A 163 -14.04 6.18 -2.82
C TYR A 163 -13.69 7.66 -3.02
N LEU A 164 -14.10 8.22 -4.15
CA LEU A 164 -13.87 9.63 -4.48
C LEU A 164 -15.16 10.43 -4.29
N SER A 165 -15.10 11.41 -3.39
CA SER A 165 -16.21 12.33 -3.12
C SER A 165 -16.19 13.47 -4.13
N TYR A 166 -17.33 13.65 -4.81
CA TYR A 166 -17.61 14.81 -5.66
C TYR A 166 -18.50 15.84 -4.97
N LEU A 167 -18.98 15.53 -3.76
CA LEU A 167 -20.06 16.27 -3.09
C LEU A 167 -19.60 17.57 -2.41
N SER A 168 -18.30 17.85 -2.32
CA SER A 168 -17.76 19.10 -1.75
C SER A 168 -17.22 20.10 -2.78
N GLN A 169 -17.50 19.91 -4.08
CA GLN A 169 -17.08 20.85 -5.14
C GLN A 169 -18.01 22.09 -5.26
N GLY A 170 -18.27 22.78 -4.14
CA GLY A 170 -18.94 24.09 -4.16
C GLY A 170 -20.43 24.08 -4.51
N LEU A 171 -21.12 22.94 -4.37
CA LEU A 171 -22.58 22.94 -4.37
C LEU A 171 -23.07 23.52 -3.03
N PRO A 172 -24.03 24.48 -3.03
CA PRO A 172 -24.64 24.93 -1.79
C PRO A 172 -25.24 23.73 -1.05
N PRO A 173 -25.19 23.72 0.30
CA PRO A 173 -25.72 22.62 1.10
C PRO A 173 -27.18 22.36 0.73
N LEU A 174 -27.63 21.10 0.84
CA LEU A 174 -29.04 20.77 0.71
C LEU A 174 -29.82 21.67 1.69
N LEU A 175 -30.67 22.54 1.16
CA LEU A 175 -31.63 23.29 1.98
C LEU A 175 -32.44 22.29 2.79
N HIS A 176 -32.75 22.63 4.04
CA HIS A 176 -33.60 21.83 4.91
C HIS A 176 -34.83 21.36 4.13
N ILE A 177 -35.18 20.08 4.23
CA ILE A 177 -36.52 19.62 3.87
C ILE A 177 -37.48 20.34 4.81
N GLY A 178 -38.13 21.38 4.29
CA GLY A 178 -39.34 21.91 4.91
C GLY A 178 -40.44 20.88 4.69
N ILE A 179 -40.83 20.19 5.76
CA ILE A 179 -42.11 19.47 5.75
C ILE A 179 -43.18 20.56 5.79
N ALA A 180 -43.87 20.78 4.67
CA ALA A 180 -45.10 21.55 4.66
C ALA A 180 -46.23 20.61 5.09
N ASP A 181 -46.58 20.66 6.38
CA ASP A 181 -47.87 20.14 6.81
C ASP A 181 -48.94 21.12 6.34
N VAL A 182 -49.54 20.83 5.19
CA VAL A 182 -50.77 21.51 4.75
C VAL A 182 -51.93 20.78 5.41
N THR A 183 -52.27 21.18 6.63
CA THR A 183 -53.65 21.06 7.09
C THR A 183 -54.26 22.45 7.01
N GLU A 184 -55.20 22.62 6.09
CA GLU A 184 -55.91 23.87 5.91
C GLU A 184 -56.60 24.28 7.21
N LEU A 185 -56.34 25.51 7.65
CA LEU A 185 -57.17 26.22 8.60
C LEU A 185 -58.33 26.87 7.84
N SER A 186 -59.56 26.49 8.19
CA SER A 186 -60.76 27.33 8.40
C SER A 186 -62.00 26.45 8.18
N ASN A 187 -63.04 26.47 9.02
CA ASN A 187 -63.71 27.64 9.56
C ASN A 187 -64.06 27.50 11.04
N VAL A 188 -63.84 28.61 11.74
CA VAL A 188 -64.64 29.04 12.89
C VAL A 188 -65.95 29.58 12.32
N ASP A 189 -67.08 29.03 12.77
CA ASP A 189 -68.30 29.75 13.12
C ASP A 189 -69.01 28.95 14.23
#